data_AF-A0A2Z6RDN9-F1
#
_entry.id   AF-A0A2Z6RDN9-F1
#
_cell.length_a   1.000
_cell.length_b   1.000
_cell.length_c   1.000
_cell.angle_alpha   90.00
_cell.angle_beta   90.00
_cell.angle_gamma   90.00
#
_symmetry.space_group_name_H-M   'P 1'
#
loop_
_entity.id
_entity.type
_entity.pdbx_description
1 polymer ?
#
loop_
_entity_poly.entity_id
_entity_poly.type
_entity_poly.pdbx_seq_one_letter_code
_entity_poly.pdbx_strand_id
1 'polypeptide(L)'
;MTRSLEESGGKVSQLSDLVAFFKSIIPDTKKAIASAKKYIDLLENKCRHLENIITAKDRKIIALVDQILKHSDATIEPKTYSSNSERKLWTKRHSESEYDPEVQKKYTF
;
A
#
# COMPACT_ATOMS: atom_id res chain seq x y z
N MET A 1 51.82 19.99 44.21
CA MET A 1 50.68 19.17 44.71
C MET A 1 49.39 19.98 44.86
N THR A 2 49.41 21.17 45.46
CA THR A 2 48.20 22.00 45.71
C THR A 2 47.45 22.44 44.44
N ARG A 3 48.18 22.90 43.40
CA ARG A 3 47.58 23.33 42.11
C ARG A 3 46.79 22.22 41.40
N SER A 4 47.32 21.00 41.38
CA SER A 4 46.65 19.85 40.74
C SER A 4 45.40 19.40 41.51
N LEU A 5 45.38 19.57 42.83
CA LEU A 5 44.22 19.25 43.66
C LEU A 5 43.07 20.22 43.40
N GLU A 6 43.38 21.52 43.33
CA GLU A 6 42.42 22.59 43.05
C GLU A 6 41.81 22.45 41.64
N GLU A 7 42.65 22.14 40.64
CA GLU A 7 42.22 21.85 39.28
C GLU A 7 41.34 20.59 39.20
N SER A 8 41.64 19.56 40.00
CA SER A 8 40.80 18.36 40.09
C SER A 8 39.45 18.65 40.75
N GLY A 9 39.42 19.51 41.79
CA GLY A 9 38.19 19.92 42.46
C GLY A 9 37.25 20.71 41.54
N GLY A 10 37.81 21.62 40.73
CA GLY A 10 37.05 22.35 39.71
C GLY A 10 36.41 21.43 38.67
N LYS A 11 37.15 20.41 38.19
CA LYS A 11 36.63 19.40 37.26
C LYS A 11 35.50 18.56 37.89
N VAL A 12 35.63 18.20 39.17
CA VAL A 12 34.57 17.47 39.89
C VAL A 12 33.30 18.30 40.04
N SER A 13 33.43 19.61 40.34
CA SER A 13 32.27 20.51 40.41
C SER A 13 31.55 20.61 39.06
N GLN A 14 32.28 20.79 37.97
CA GLN A 14 31.70 20.84 36.61
C GLN A 14 30.99 19.54 36.23
N LEU A 15 31.57 18.38 36.58
CA LEU A 15 30.93 17.09 36.36
C LEU A 15 29.65 16.96 37.19
N SER A 16 29.64 17.45 38.42
CA SER A 16 28.45 17.46 39.27
C SER A 16 27.31 18.29 38.65
N ASP A 17 27.62 19.47 38.12
CA ASP A 17 26.65 20.34 37.45
C ASP A 17 26.08 19.68 36.18
N LEU A 18 26.95 19.04 35.39
CA LEU A 18 26.54 18.31 34.19
C LEU A 18 25.63 17.12 34.54
N VAL A 19 25.94 16.40 35.62
CA VAL A 19 25.11 15.29 36.11
C VAL A 19 23.73 15.80 36.59
N ALA A 20 23.69 16.94 37.29
CA ALA A 20 22.43 17.55 37.71
C ALA A 20 21.58 17.98 36.50
N PHE A 21 22.21 18.56 35.49
CA PHE A 21 21.57 18.92 34.23
C PHE A 21 21.00 17.71 33.47
N PHE A 22 21.76 16.63 33.32
CA PHE A 22 21.22 15.42 32.68
C PHE A 22 20.08 14.80 33.47
N LYS A 23 20.17 14.80 34.81
CA LYS A 23 19.07 14.33 35.67
C LYS A 23 17.79 15.14 35.47
N SER A 24 17.86 16.42 35.16
CA SER A 24 16.66 17.24 34.91
C SER A 24 16.03 16.97 33.55
N ILE A 25 16.81 16.62 32.52
CA ILE A 25 16.32 16.41 31.14
C ILE A 25 15.82 14.98 30.87
N ILE A 26 16.37 13.98 31.58
CA ILE A 26 16.01 12.57 31.39
C ILE A 26 14.49 12.32 31.52
N PRO A 27 13.78 12.85 32.53
CA PRO A 27 12.34 12.64 32.68
C PRO A 27 11.53 13.17 31.49
N ASP A 28 11.83 14.38 31.03
CA ASP A 28 11.13 14.99 29.89
C ASP A 28 11.38 14.22 28.60
N THR A 29 12.62 13.76 28.40
CA THR A 29 12.97 12.93 27.25
C THR A 29 12.24 11.59 27.29
N LYS A 30 12.16 10.94 28.47
CA LYS A 30 11.37 9.72 28.65
C LYS A 30 9.89 9.94 28.33
N LYS A 31 9.32 11.07 28.76
CA LYS A 31 7.93 11.43 28.47
C LYS A 31 7.71 11.64 26.96
N ALA A 32 8.62 12.35 26.29
CA ALA A 32 8.57 12.55 24.84
C ALA A 32 8.63 11.22 24.08
N ILE A 33 9.51 10.29 24.48
CA ILE A 33 9.60 8.95 23.90
C ILE A 33 8.29 8.17 24.10
N ALA A 34 7.71 8.20 25.30
CA ALA A 34 6.44 7.52 25.58
C ALA A 34 5.30 8.08 24.71
N SER A 35 5.23 9.40 24.53
CA SER A 35 4.25 10.04 23.65
C SER A 35 4.46 9.66 22.19
N ALA A 36 5.72 9.65 21.71
CA ALA A 36 6.04 9.25 20.34
C ALA A 36 5.64 7.80 20.06
N LYS A 37 5.88 6.88 21.00
CA LYS A 37 5.43 5.47 20.88
C LYS A 37 3.92 5.35 20.69
N LYS A 38 3.12 6.06 21.51
CA LYS A 38 1.66 6.06 21.35
C LYS A 38 1.21 6.59 19.99
N TYR A 39 1.93 7.58 19.45
CA TYR A 39 1.62 8.13 18.15
C TYR A 39 1.96 7.16 17.02
N ILE A 40 3.08 6.43 17.13
CA ILE A 40 3.44 5.35 16.21
C ILE A 40 2.36 4.26 16.21
N ASP A 41 1.93 3.79 17.39
CA ASP A 41 0.87 2.77 17.49
C ASP A 41 -0.44 3.23 16.82
N LEU A 42 -0.80 4.51 16.98
CA LEU A 42 -1.97 5.10 16.32
C LEU A 42 -1.80 5.12 14.79
N LEU A 43 -0.62 5.49 14.29
CA LEU A 43 -0.32 5.51 12.87
C LEU A 43 -0.34 4.10 12.26
N GLU A 44 0.27 3.12 12.93
CA GLU A 44 0.24 1.71 12.49
C GLU A 44 -1.19 1.20 12.35
N ASN A 45 -2.07 1.54 13.31
CA ASN A 45 -3.49 1.20 13.22
C ASN A 45 -4.19 1.83 12.01
N LYS A 46 -3.88 3.09 11.69
CA LYS A 46 -4.41 3.77 10.50
C LYS A 46 -3.89 3.15 9.21
N CYS A 47 -2.61 2.82 9.14
CA CYS A 47 -2.01 2.14 7.99
C CYS A 47 -2.71 0.80 7.72
N ARG A 48 -2.86 -0.03 8.75
CA ARG A 48 -3.57 -1.32 8.65
C ARG A 48 -5.02 -1.16 8.19
N HIS A 49 -5.72 -0.12 8.65
CA HIS A 49 -7.07 0.15 8.18
C HIS A 49 -7.12 0.50 6.69
N LEU A 50 -6.19 1.34 6.22
CA LEU A 50 -6.08 1.70 4.80
C LEU A 50 -5.71 0.49 3.92
N GLU A 51 -4.78 -0.36 4.38
CA GLU A 51 -4.43 -1.62 3.69
C GLU A 51 -5.64 -2.53 3.50
N ASN A 52 -6.50 -2.65 4.52
CA ASN A 52 -7.74 -3.42 4.42
C ASN A 52 -8.69 -2.83 3.37
N ILE A 53 -8.82 -1.49 3.31
CA ILE A 53 -9.65 -0.82 2.30
C ILE A 53 -9.09 -1.05 0.89
N ILE A 54 -7.78 -0.92 0.70
CA ILE A 54 -7.11 -1.15 -0.58
C ILE A 54 -7.35 -2.60 -1.02
N THR A 55 -7.09 -3.57 -0.14
CA THR A 55 -7.32 -4.99 -0.42
C THR A 55 -8.77 -5.27 -0.82
N ALA A 56 -9.74 -4.64 -0.15
CA ALA A 56 -11.16 -4.79 -0.50
C ALA A 56 -11.48 -4.19 -1.88
N LYS A 57 -10.86 -3.06 -2.24
CA LYS A 57 -11.00 -2.44 -3.56
C LYS A 57 -10.35 -3.29 -4.64
N ASP A 58 -9.16 -3.84 -4.40
CA ASP A 58 -8.45 -4.71 -5.35
C ASP A 58 -9.28 -5.96 -5.66
N ARG A 59 -9.87 -6.59 -4.64
CA ARG A 59 -10.80 -7.72 -4.86
C ARG A 59 -12.01 -7.34 -5.71
N LYS A 60 -12.56 -6.13 -5.53
CA LYS A 60 -13.66 -5.64 -6.37
C LYS A 60 -13.21 -5.39 -7.80
N ILE A 61 -12.03 -4.84 -8.02
CA ILE A 61 -11.45 -4.64 -9.35
C ILE A 61 -11.27 -5.99 -10.05
N ILE A 62 -10.67 -6.97 -9.37
CA ILE A 62 -10.50 -8.33 -9.92
C ILE A 62 -11.85 -8.93 -10.32
N ALA A 63 -12.85 -8.87 -9.43
CA ALA A 63 -14.19 -9.39 -9.72
C ALA A 63 -14.84 -8.70 -10.94
N LEU A 64 -14.67 -7.39 -11.08
CA LEU A 64 -15.16 -6.64 -12.23
C LEU A 64 -14.42 -7.00 -13.52
N VAL A 65 -13.09 -7.16 -13.46
CA VAL A 65 -12.27 -7.61 -14.58
C VAL A 65 -12.69 -9.00 -15.03
N ASP A 66 -12.86 -9.93 -14.09
CA ASP A 66 -13.35 -11.28 -14.39
C ASP A 66 -14.74 -11.25 -15.05
N GLN A 67 -15.63 -10.37 -14.58
CA GLN A 67 -16.95 -10.20 -15.16
C GLN A 67 -16.89 -9.64 -16.59
N ILE A 68 -16.03 -8.65 -16.84
CA ILE A 68 -15.79 -8.11 -18.18
C ILE A 68 -15.25 -9.20 -19.10
N LEU A 69 -14.23 -9.95 -18.66
CA LEU A 69 -13.61 -11.02 -19.45
C LEU A 69 -14.60 -12.15 -19.78
N LYS A 70 -15.49 -12.50 -18.85
CA LYS A 70 -16.55 -13.49 -19.08
C LYS A 70 -17.57 -13.04 -20.13
N HIS A 71 -17.84 -11.75 -20.24
CA HIS A 71 -18.79 -11.19 -21.19
C HIS A 71 -18.14 -10.69 -22.48
N SER A 72 -16.82 -10.61 -22.54
CA SER A 72 -16.04 -10.19 -23.71
C SER A 72 -15.59 -11.36 -24.56
N ASP A 73 -16.35 -12.47 -24.59
CA ASP A 73 -16.10 -13.51 -25.58
C ASP A 73 -16.25 -12.87 -26.96
N ALA A 74 -15.14 -12.77 -27.70
CA ALA A 74 -15.09 -12.10 -29.00
C ALA A 74 -15.99 -12.80 -30.04
N THR A 75 -16.47 -14.02 -29.74
CA THR A 75 -17.43 -14.77 -30.55
C THR A 75 -18.90 -14.47 -30.22
N ILE A 76 -19.21 -13.82 -29.07
CA ILE A 76 -20.58 -13.48 -28.70
C ILE A 76 -20.98 -12.14 -29.31
N GLU A 77 -22.15 -12.09 -29.93
CA GLU A 77 -22.67 -10.87 -30.55
C GLU A 77 -22.97 -9.78 -29.50
N PRO A 78 -22.44 -8.55 -29.67
CA PRO A 78 -22.81 -7.43 -28.83
C PRO A 78 -24.30 -7.14 -28.91
N LYS A 79 -24.97 -6.99 -27.75
CA LYS A 79 -26.40 -6.60 -27.69
C LYS A 79 -26.67 -5.24 -28.31
N THR A 80 -25.68 -4.36 -28.31
CA THR A 80 -25.76 -3.01 -28.86
C THR A 80 -24.43 -2.67 -29.50
N TYR A 81 -24.49 -2.13 -30.72
CA TYR A 81 -23.32 -1.61 -31.42
C TYR A 81 -23.27 -0.09 -31.24
N SER A 82 -22.10 0.45 -30.94
CA SER A 82 -21.87 1.90 -30.82
C SER A 82 -21.85 2.58 -32.20
N SER A 83 -21.54 1.85 -33.27
CA SER A 83 -21.59 2.35 -34.65
C SER A 83 -21.80 1.24 -35.69
N ASN A 84 -22.18 1.62 -36.91
CA ASN A 84 -22.31 0.68 -38.03
C ASN A 84 -20.94 0.08 -38.44
N SER A 85 -19.85 0.83 -38.25
CA SER A 85 -18.49 0.35 -38.50
C SER A 85 -18.08 -0.76 -37.52
N GLU A 86 -18.45 -0.62 -36.26
CA GLU A 86 -18.22 -1.63 -35.22
C GLU A 86 -18.98 -2.93 -35.51
N ARG A 87 -20.25 -2.82 -35.95
CA ARG A 87 -21.04 -3.98 -36.41
C ARG A 87 -20.35 -4.73 -37.54
N LYS A 88 -19.95 -4.02 -38.61
CA LYS A 88 -19.25 -4.64 -39.74
C LYS A 88 -17.96 -5.34 -39.33
N LEU A 89 -17.23 -4.75 -38.38
CA LEU A 89 -15.97 -5.27 -37.87
C LEU A 89 -16.18 -6.53 -37.00
N TRP A 90 -17.26 -6.58 -36.22
CA TRP A 90 -17.67 -7.80 -35.51
C TRP A 90 -18.06 -8.91 -36.47
N THR A 91 -18.90 -8.65 -37.47
CA THR A 91 -19.31 -9.66 -38.47
C THR A 91 -18.10 -10.25 -39.20
N LYS A 92 -17.12 -9.41 -39.57
CA LYS A 92 -15.88 -9.86 -40.19
C LYS A 92 -15.08 -10.79 -39.26
N ARG A 93 -14.87 -10.38 -38.01
CA ARG A 93 -14.17 -11.20 -37.00
C ARG A 93 -14.87 -12.52 -36.70
N HIS A 94 -16.21 -12.50 -36.60
CA HIS A 94 -17.01 -13.71 -36.41
C HIS A 94 -16.80 -14.69 -37.57
N SER A 95 -16.93 -14.21 -38.82
CA SER A 95 -16.70 -15.04 -40.01
C SER A 95 -15.27 -15.57 -40.10
N GLU A 96 -14.27 -14.82 -39.63
CA GLU A 96 -12.88 -15.28 -39.58
C GLU A 96 -12.67 -16.37 -38.51
N SER A 97 -13.37 -16.28 -37.38
CA SER A 97 -13.31 -17.27 -36.30
C SER A 97 -14.10 -18.56 -36.57
N GLU A 98 -15.08 -18.56 -37.48
CA GLU A 98 -15.80 -19.78 -37.92
C GLU A 98 -14.87 -20.80 -38.58
N TYR A 99 -13.74 -20.35 -39.16
CA TYR A 99 -12.72 -21.22 -39.77
C TYR A 99 -11.59 -21.60 -38.81
N ASP A 100 -11.64 -21.16 -37.55
CA ASP A 100 -10.66 -21.55 -36.52
C ASP A 100 -11.03 -22.94 -35.93
N PRO A 101 -10.20 -23.97 -36.13
CA PRO A 101 -10.47 -25.32 -35.62
C PRO A 101 -10.63 -25.38 -34.09
N GLU A 102 -10.00 -24.49 -33.34
CA GLU A 102 -10.12 -24.44 -31.88
C GLU A 102 -11.48 -23.87 -31.42
N VAL A 103 -12.11 -23.03 -32.24
CA VAL A 103 -13.45 -22.50 -31.98
C VAL A 103 -14.52 -23.55 -32.34
N GLN A 104 -14.34 -24.30 -33.44
CA GLN A 104 -15.26 -25.37 -33.84
C GLN A 104 -15.32 -26.51 -32.79
N LYS A 105 -14.18 -26.88 -32.20
CA LYS A 105 -14.10 -27.90 -31.13
C LYS A 105 -14.89 -27.55 -29.87
N LYS A 106 -15.13 -26.27 -29.59
CA LYS A 106 -15.90 -25.83 -28.40
C LYS A 106 -17.41 -26.09 -28.53
N TYR A 107 -17.91 -26.31 -29.74
CA TYR A 107 -19.35 -26.46 -30.03
C TYR A 107 -19.71 -27.80 -30.69
N THR A 108 -18.73 -28.66 -30.97
CA THR A 108 -18.97 -30.07 -31.35
C THR A 108 -19.05 -30.91 -30.07
N PHE A 109 -20.26 -31.32 -29.70
CA PHE A 109 -20.52 -32.28 -28.64
C PHE A 109 -20.26 -33.72 -29.09
#